data_AF-A0A525JNX9-F1
#
_entry.id   AF-A0A525JNX9-F1
#
_cell.length_a   1.000
_cell.length_b   1.000
_cell.length_c   1.000
_cell.angle_alpha   90.00
_cell.angle_beta   90.00
_cell.angle_gamma   90.00
#
_symmetry.space_group_name_H-M   'P 1'
#
loop_
_entity.id
_entity.type
_entity.pdbx_description
1 polymer ?
#
loop_
_entity_poly.entity_id
_entity_poly.type
_entity_poly.pdbx_seq_one_letter_code
_entity_poly.pdbx_strand_id
1 'polypeptide(L)'
;MKTWSAWLAALVFAMAVGAVALSPAGVMAQVAAAVGSASPGDAHYVGSAACQTCHQDIFARWSKTRMANVVRDPKQHPDAIIPDLSKPDPLVTFTAKDIAFVYGSAWKQRYFHKVGDDYYPYPVQWDITNRKWAPYHVPDQGGDWWAKFYPDPKGDNSGRPTGPLCDGCHSVDYDIRTKAVAEWNVGCEACHGPGSAHAAHPAQVSILNPARQDYVSANDTCIRCHSQGQPLNNPIAGKFYDWPVGYHAGLKLSDFWRLEDHK
;
A
#
# COMPACT_ATOMS: atom_id res chain seq x y z
N MET A 1 -53.30 -82.26 34.46
CA MET A 1 -52.82 -83.14 33.37
C MET A 1 -52.95 -82.39 32.05
N LYS A 2 -51.83 -82.25 31.30
CA LYS A 2 -51.68 -81.81 29.89
C LYS A 2 -52.14 -80.38 29.56
N THR A 3 -51.27 -79.36 29.61
CA THR A 3 -50.39 -78.82 28.55
C THR A 3 -51.07 -78.46 27.22
N TRP A 4 -50.92 -77.20 26.79
CA TRP A 4 -50.58 -76.69 25.44
C TRP A 4 -50.60 -75.14 25.50
N SER A 5 -49.45 -74.46 25.50
CA SER A 5 -48.62 -74.05 24.35
C SER A 5 -48.93 -72.61 23.91
N ALA A 6 -47.94 -71.75 24.17
CA ALA A 6 -47.91 -70.31 23.95
C ALA A 6 -47.71 -69.92 22.49
N TRP A 7 -48.19 -68.72 22.11
CA TRP A 7 -47.57 -67.88 21.06
C TRP A 7 -47.71 -66.40 21.42
N LEU A 8 -46.59 -65.81 21.83
CA LEU A 8 -46.32 -64.38 21.94
C LEU A 8 -45.74 -63.92 20.59
N ALA A 9 -46.43 -63.03 19.88
CA ALA A 9 -45.86 -62.34 18.72
C ALA A 9 -45.24 -61.01 19.20
N ALA A 10 -43.93 -61.02 19.43
CA ALA A 10 -43.14 -59.81 19.64
C ALA A 10 -42.75 -59.23 18.28
N LEU A 11 -43.25 -58.04 17.96
CA LEU A 11 -42.79 -57.22 16.83
C LEU A 11 -41.44 -56.59 17.20
N VAL A 12 -40.36 -57.19 16.70
CA VAL A 12 -39.01 -56.61 16.74
C VAL A 12 -38.89 -55.63 15.56
N PHE A 13 -38.82 -54.34 15.87
CA PHE A 13 -38.44 -53.30 14.91
C PHE A 13 -36.92 -53.38 14.70
N ALA A 14 -36.48 -53.94 13.57
CA ALA A 14 -35.08 -53.94 13.19
C ALA A 14 -34.68 -52.52 12.75
N MET A 15 -34.01 -51.77 13.63
CA MET A 15 -33.26 -50.58 13.23
C MET A 15 -32.01 -51.04 12.49
N ALA A 16 -32.05 -51.00 11.16
CA ALA A 16 -30.84 -51.09 10.34
C ALA A 16 -30.04 -49.78 10.52
N VAL A 17 -29.09 -49.78 11.45
CA VAL A 17 -28.02 -48.79 11.48
C VAL A 17 -27.08 -49.14 10.33
N GLY A 18 -27.36 -48.57 9.15
CA GLY A 18 -26.40 -48.55 8.05
C GLY A 18 -25.19 -47.73 8.50
N ALA A 19 -24.10 -48.41 8.85
CA ALA A 19 -22.81 -47.77 9.02
C ALA A 19 -22.36 -47.22 7.65
N VAL A 20 -22.74 -45.97 7.37
CA VAL A 20 -22.09 -45.20 6.30
C VAL A 20 -20.67 -44.98 6.76
N ALA A 21 -19.75 -45.77 6.23
CA ALA A 21 -18.32 -45.53 6.36
C ALA A 21 -18.03 -44.18 5.68
N LEU A 22 -18.08 -43.10 6.46
CA LEU A 22 -17.59 -41.79 6.07
C LEU A 22 -16.07 -41.91 5.96
N SER A 23 -15.58 -42.21 4.76
CA SER A 23 -14.18 -42.06 4.44
C SER A 23 -13.77 -40.60 4.70
N PRO A 24 -12.67 -40.33 5.44
CA PRO A 24 -12.23 -38.97 5.74
C PRO A 24 -11.94 -38.13 4.48
N ALA A 25 -11.76 -38.79 3.34
CA ALA A 25 -11.56 -38.15 2.03
C ALA A 25 -12.81 -37.41 1.50
N GLY A 26 -14.02 -37.80 1.89
CA GLY A 26 -15.26 -37.21 1.36
C GLY A 26 -15.65 -35.88 2.01
N VAL A 27 -15.32 -35.69 3.29
CA VAL A 27 -15.66 -34.47 4.05
C VAL A 27 -14.72 -33.30 3.67
N MET A 28 -13.48 -33.59 3.28
CA MET A 28 -12.54 -32.56 2.80
C MET A 28 -12.91 -32.03 1.40
N ALA A 29 -13.58 -32.82 0.56
CA ALA A 29 -13.96 -32.43 -0.80
C ALA A 29 -15.14 -31.45 -0.84
N GLN A 30 -16.00 -31.41 0.18
CA GLN A 30 -17.19 -30.55 0.20
C GLN A 30 -16.98 -29.18 0.84
N VAL A 31 -15.92 -28.99 1.64
CA VAL A 31 -15.56 -27.65 2.16
C VAL A 31 -14.81 -26.82 1.10
N ALA A 32 -14.18 -27.48 0.12
CA ALA A 32 -13.47 -26.82 -0.97
C ALA A 32 -14.39 -26.16 -2.02
N ALA A 33 -15.69 -26.50 -2.04
CA ALA A 33 -16.63 -26.04 -3.06
C ALA A 33 -17.35 -24.72 -2.72
N ALA A 34 -17.20 -24.18 -1.50
CA ALA A 34 -17.88 -22.95 -1.06
C ALA A 34 -16.97 -21.72 -0.95
N VAL A 35 -15.66 -21.89 -1.11
CA VAL A 35 -14.74 -20.77 -1.35
C VAL A 35 -14.58 -20.66 -2.85
N GLY A 36 -15.46 -19.87 -3.47
CA GLY A 36 -15.17 -19.32 -4.79
C GLY A 36 -13.80 -18.66 -4.72
N SER A 37 -12.80 -19.31 -5.31
CA SER A 37 -11.50 -18.76 -5.56
C SER A 37 -11.71 -17.60 -6.53
N ALA A 38 -11.94 -16.40 -5.97
CA ALA A 38 -11.73 -15.18 -6.72
C ALA A 38 -10.29 -15.27 -7.24
N SER A 39 -10.16 -15.29 -8.56
CA SER A 39 -8.86 -15.30 -9.20
C SER A 39 -8.10 -14.04 -8.76
N PRO A 40 -6.79 -14.12 -8.48
CA PRO A 40 -5.97 -12.95 -8.14
C PRO A 40 -6.05 -11.78 -9.15
N GLY A 41 -6.59 -12.03 -10.35
CA GLY A 41 -6.76 -11.04 -11.42
C GLY A 41 -7.98 -10.11 -11.30
N ASP A 42 -8.93 -10.34 -10.38
CA ASP A 42 -10.15 -9.51 -10.25
C ASP A 42 -10.15 -8.60 -9.00
N ALA A 43 -9.15 -8.74 -8.12
CA ALA A 43 -9.03 -7.91 -6.92
C ALA A 43 -8.62 -6.48 -7.30
N HIS A 44 -9.22 -5.49 -6.64
CA HIS A 44 -8.94 -4.08 -6.85
C HIS A 44 -8.85 -3.34 -5.52
N TYR A 45 -8.21 -2.18 -5.56
CA TYR A 45 -8.04 -1.31 -4.40
C TYR A 45 -9.35 -0.60 -4.07
N VAL A 46 -9.76 -0.66 -2.80
CA VAL A 46 -11.00 -0.04 -2.29
C VAL A 46 -10.75 1.17 -1.38
N GLY A 47 -9.49 1.44 -1.06
CA GLY A 47 -9.06 2.54 -0.20
C GLY A 47 -9.29 2.29 1.29
N SER A 48 -8.48 2.95 2.12
CA SER A 48 -8.50 2.73 3.58
C SER A 48 -9.84 3.08 4.24
N ALA A 49 -10.61 3.99 3.64
CA ALA A 49 -11.94 4.37 4.14
C ALA A 49 -12.94 3.19 4.13
N ALA A 50 -12.84 2.28 3.16
CA ALA A 50 -13.68 1.07 3.12
C ALA A 50 -13.40 0.14 4.31
N CYS A 51 -12.15 0.12 4.80
CA CYS A 51 -11.73 -0.69 5.94
C CYS A 51 -12.29 -0.16 7.27
N GLN A 52 -12.54 1.15 7.39
CA GLN A 52 -12.98 1.79 8.64
C GLN A 52 -14.31 1.23 9.15
N THR A 53 -15.21 0.81 8.26
CA THR A 53 -16.56 0.33 8.61
C THR A 53 -16.53 -0.86 9.57
N CYS A 54 -15.61 -1.79 9.35
CA CYS A 54 -15.41 -2.99 10.18
C CYS A 54 -14.21 -2.87 11.14
N HIS A 55 -13.18 -2.10 10.78
CA HIS A 55 -11.92 -1.99 11.54
C HIS A 55 -11.69 -0.60 12.13
N GLN A 56 -12.67 -0.10 12.88
CA GLN A 56 -12.69 1.27 13.42
C GLN A 56 -11.45 1.62 14.25
N ASP A 57 -11.07 0.75 15.20
CA ASP A 57 -9.92 1.00 16.08
C ASP A 57 -8.58 0.97 15.35
N ILE A 58 -8.45 0.09 14.35
CA ILE A 58 -7.23 -0.03 13.55
C ILE A 58 -7.11 1.23 12.67
N PHE A 59 -8.19 1.59 11.99
CA PHE A 59 -8.24 2.80 11.17
C PHE A 59 -7.94 4.06 12.00
N ALA A 60 -8.56 4.20 13.17
CA ALA A 60 -8.35 5.35 14.06
C ALA A 60 -6.92 5.47 14.59
N ARG A 61 -6.20 4.35 14.72
CA ARG A 61 -4.77 4.35 15.06
C ARG A 61 -3.91 4.67 13.85
N TRP A 62 -4.14 3.98 12.73
CA TRP A 62 -3.40 4.19 11.48
C TRP A 62 -3.51 5.63 10.97
N SER A 63 -4.70 6.23 11.00
CA SER A 63 -4.97 7.58 10.49
C SER A 63 -4.21 8.69 11.22
N LYS A 64 -3.65 8.40 12.40
CA LYS A 64 -2.81 9.32 13.18
C LYS A 64 -1.31 9.13 12.92
N THR A 65 -0.93 8.10 12.17
CA THR A 65 0.47 7.81 11.86
C THR A 65 1.00 8.74 10.77
N ARG A 66 2.32 8.86 10.69
CA ARG A 66 2.97 9.59 9.59
C ARG A 66 2.80 8.89 8.25
N MET A 67 2.67 7.56 8.23
CA MET A 67 2.40 6.79 7.01
C MET A 67 1.07 7.21 6.37
N ALA A 68 0.03 7.42 7.17
CA ALA A 68 -1.28 7.91 6.72
C ALA A 68 -1.31 9.41 6.38
N ASN A 69 -0.24 10.15 6.68
CA ASN A 69 -0.19 11.62 6.59
C ASN A 69 1.12 12.13 5.99
N VAL A 70 1.81 11.32 5.19
CA VAL A 70 3.09 11.68 4.57
C VAL A 70 2.89 12.69 3.45
N VAL A 71 1.77 12.61 2.71
CA VAL A 71 1.35 13.51 1.64
C VAL A 71 0.00 14.14 1.99
N ARG A 72 -0.04 15.47 2.06
CA ARG A 72 -1.25 16.22 2.45
C ARG A 72 -1.58 17.28 1.43
N ASP A 73 -2.84 17.31 0.99
CA ASP A 73 -3.41 18.43 0.23
C ASP A 73 -3.76 19.56 1.20
N PRO A 74 -3.07 20.71 1.17
CA PRO A 74 -3.32 21.81 2.09
C PRO A 74 -4.67 22.50 1.87
N LYS A 75 -5.36 22.27 0.74
CA LYS A 75 -6.72 22.77 0.52
C LYS A 75 -7.74 22.03 1.39
N GLN A 76 -7.46 20.76 1.69
CA GLN A 76 -8.27 19.93 2.59
C GLN A 76 -7.73 19.96 4.02
N HIS A 77 -6.41 20.16 4.16
CA HIS A 77 -5.69 20.11 5.43
C HIS A 77 -4.78 21.34 5.57
N PRO A 78 -5.35 22.54 5.79
CA PRO A 78 -4.56 23.77 5.86
C PRO A 78 -3.54 23.76 6.99
N ASP A 79 -3.79 22.98 8.04
CA ASP A 79 -2.87 22.74 9.16
C ASP A 79 -1.60 21.94 8.78
N ALA A 80 -1.58 21.33 7.59
CA ALA A 80 -0.41 20.61 7.09
C ALA A 80 0.77 21.53 6.74
N ILE A 81 0.54 22.82 6.49
CA ILE A 81 1.61 23.80 6.29
C ILE A 81 2.07 24.29 7.66
N ILE A 82 3.24 23.84 8.11
CA ILE A 82 3.81 24.20 9.42
C ILE A 82 4.35 25.65 9.46
N PRO A 83 5.15 26.13 8.49
CA PRO A 83 5.68 27.48 8.55
C PRO A 83 4.62 28.55 8.30
N ASP A 84 4.82 29.70 8.93
CA ASP A 84 4.01 30.90 8.67
C ASP A 84 4.44 31.56 7.36
N LEU A 85 3.69 31.28 6.28
CA LEU A 85 3.94 31.84 4.94
C LEU A 85 3.61 33.34 4.82
N SER A 86 3.06 33.99 5.85
CA SER A 86 2.89 35.45 5.84
C SER A 86 4.22 36.18 6.05
N LYS A 87 5.24 35.49 6.57
CA LYS A 87 6.58 36.02 6.76
C LYS A 87 7.39 35.81 5.48
N PRO A 88 7.83 36.89 4.82
CA PRO A 88 8.57 36.76 3.58
C PRO A 88 9.93 36.10 3.83
N ASP A 89 10.30 35.19 2.95
CA ASP A 89 11.62 34.57 2.89
C ASP A 89 12.08 34.55 1.43
N PRO A 90 13.33 34.94 1.12
CA PRO A 90 13.82 35.01 -0.27
C PRO A 90 13.85 33.65 -0.99
N LEU A 91 13.83 32.52 -0.27
CA LEU A 91 13.78 31.19 -0.87
C LEU A 91 12.36 30.74 -1.24
N VAL A 92 11.33 31.43 -0.73
CA VAL A 92 9.92 31.04 -0.90
C VAL A 92 9.29 31.90 -1.98
N THR A 93 9.09 31.30 -3.15
CA THR A 93 8.54 31.97 -4.35
C THR A 93 7.07 31.60 -4.63
N PHE A 94 6.40 30.96 -3.67
CA PHE A 94 5.03 30.49 -3.78
C PHE A 94 4.19 30.95 -2.59
N THR A 95 2.87 30.89 -2.76
CA THR A 95 1.89 31.09 -1.69
C THR A 95 1.24 29.76 -1.30
N ALA A 96 0.49 29.75 -0.19
CA ALA A 96 -0.27 28.57 0.24
C ALA A 96 -1.20 28.01 -0.85
N LYS A 97 -1.71 28.88 -1.76
CA LYS A 97 -2.64 28.50 -2.83
C LYS A 97 -1.95 27.74 -3.97
N ASP A 98 -0.65 27.94 -4.14
CA ASP A 98 0.15 27.35 -5.21
C ASP A 98 0.66 25.95 -4.83
N ILE A 99 0.50 25.55 -3.57
CA ILE A 99 0.91 24.25 -3.05
C ILE A 99 -0.21 23.24 -3.36
N ALA A 100 0.14 22.25 -4.17
CA ALA A 100 -0.71 21.09 -4.44
C ALA A 100 -0.56 20.04 -3.33
N PHE A 101 0.67 19.77 -2.89
CA PHE A 101 0.94 18.85 -1.79
C PHE A 101 2.05 19.33 -0.86
N VAL A 102 1.94 18.92 0.41
CA VAL A 102 2.99 19.01 1.43
C VAL A 102 3.44 17.59 1.77
N TYR A 103 4.75 17.32 1.66
CA TYR A 103 5.33 16.04 2.08
C TYR A 103 6.09 16.21 3.39
N GLY A 104 5.77 15.37 4.38
CA GLY A 104 6.49 15.26 5.64
C GLY A 104 6.01 16.20 6.75
N SER A 105 6.19 15.75 7.99
CA SER A 105 5.74 16.42 9.22
C SER A 105 6.66 16.25 10.43
N ALA A 106 7.78 15.52 10.27
CA ALA A 106 8.67 15.15 11.38
C ALA A 106 9.93 16.00 11.47
N TRP A 107 10.67 16.06 10.35
CA TRP A 107 11.99 16.67 10.30
C TRP A 107 12.06 17.79 9.26
N LYS A 108 11.48 17.53 8.08
CA LYS A 108 11.44 18.45 6.95
C LYS A 108 10.05 18.45 6.33
N GLN A 109 9.62 19.59 5.80
CA GLN A 109 8.51 19.66 4.85
C GLN A 109 9.00 20.07 3.48
N ARG A 110 8.49 19.39 2.45
CA ARG A 110 8.68 19.75 1.05
C ARG A 110 7.32 20.11 0.46
N TYR A 111 7.33 21.00 -0.51
CA TYR A 111 6.13 21.57 -1.11
C TYR A 111 6.15 21.28 -2.59
N PHE A 112 4.99 20.92 -3.14
CA PHE A 112 4.88 20.48 -4.53
C PHE A 112 3.79 21.26 -5.24
N HIS A 113 4.00 21.54 -6.51
CA HIS A 113 2.99 22.09 -7.40
C HIS A 113 2.61 21.07 -8.47
N LYS A 114 1.41 21.21 -9.02
CA LYS A 114 0.91 20.33 -10.09
C LYS A 114 1.23 20.93 -11.46
N VAL A 115 1.71 20.11 -12.39
CA VAL A 115 1.91 20.47 -13.81
C VAL A 115 1.35 19.34 -14.67
N GLY A 116 0.27 19.62 -15.41
CA GLY A 116 -0.50 18.56 -16.07
C GLY A 116 -0.99 17.55 -15.03
N ASP A 117 -0.65 16.27 -15.23
CA ASP A 117 -1.02 15.16 -14.34
C ASP A 117 0.11 14.73 -13.37
N ASP A 118 1.21 15.47 -13.32
CA ASP A 118 2.34 15.19 -12.41
C ASP A 118 2.53 16.29 -11.37
N TYR A 119 3.36 16.00 -10.37
CA TYR A 119 3.75 16.96 -9.35
C TYR A 119 5.25 17.18 -9.37
N TYR A 120 5.67 18.38 -8.98
CA TYR A 120 7.07 18.80 -8.99
C TYR A 120 7.38 19.52 -7.69
N PRO A 121 8.54 19.22 -7.05
CA PRO A 121 8.91 19.89 -5.82
C PRO A 121 9.35 21.33 -6.11
N TYR A 122 8.97 22.25 -5.23
CA TYR A 122 9.66 23.54 -5.16
C TYR A 122 11.11 23.33 -4.67
N PRO A 123 12.07 24.20 -5.06
CA PRO A 123 13.49 24.05 -4.71
C PRO A 123 13.82 24.49 -3.27
N VAL A 124 12.85 24.36 -2.36
CA VAL A 124 12.98 24.76 -0.97
C VAL A 124 12.27 23.74 -0.08
N GLN A 125 12.81 23.56 1.13
CA GLN A 125 12.21 22.77 2.19
C GLN A 125 12.20 23.56 3.49
N TRP A 126 11.23 23.27 4.33
CA TRP A 126 11.19 23.75 5.71
C TRP A 126 11.89 22.76 6.62
N ASP A 127 12.91 23.18 7.35
CA ASP A 127 13.49 22.43 8.47
C ASP A 127 12.64 22.67 9.72
N ILE A 128 11.94 21.63 10.17
CA ILE A 128 10.97 21.74 11.28
C ILE A 128 11.69 22.01 12.61
N THR A 129 12.81 21.33 12.85
CA THR A 129 13.57 21.45 14.10
C THR A 129 14.18 22.84 14.23
N ASN A 130 14.83 23.32 13.17
CA ASN A 130 15.53 24.60 13.18
C ASN A 130 14.63 25.78 12.81
N ARG A 131 13.37 25.51 12.44
CA ARG A 131 12.36 26.50 12.05
C ARG A 131 12.90 27.48 11.00
N LYS A 132 13.52 26.93 9.95
CA LYS A 132 14.14 27.71 8.88
C LYS A 132 13.87 27.11 7.52
N TRP A 133 13.79 27.99 6.52
CA TRP A 133 13.83 27.60 5.13
C TRP A 133 15.25 27.21 4.74
N ALA A 134 15.37 26.19 3.89
CA ALA A 134 16.62 25.74 3.32
C ALA A 134 16.41 25.31 1.86
N PRO A 135 17.43 25.46 0.99
CA PRO A 135 17.36 24.93 -0.38
C PRO A 135 17.07 23.42 -0.37
N TYR A 136 16.29 22.97 -1.35
CA TYR A 136 16.03 21.56 -1.60
C TYR A 136 16.34 21.22 -3.06
N HIS A 137 17.42 20.47 -3.25
CA HIS A 137 17.85 20.01 -4.56
C HIS A 137 18.72 18.75 -4.39
N VAL A 138 18.50 17.73 -5.22
CA VAL A 138 19.41 16.59 -5.36
C VAL A 138 20.50 16.97 -6.38
N PRO A 139 21.80 16.84 -6.10
CA PRO A 139 22.82 17.19 -7.08
C PRO A 139 22.74 16.34 -8.36
N ASP A 140 22.87 16.97 -9.54
CA ASP A 140 22.92 16.27 -10.84
C ASP A 140 24.11 15.30 -10.96
N GLN A 141 25.19 15.58 -10.23
CA GLN A 141 26.39 14.74 -10.17
C GLN A 141 26.70 14.38 -8.72
N GLY A 142 26.98 13.10 -8.46
CA GLY A 142 27.31 12.60 -7.12
C GLY A 142 26.12 12.55 -6.15
N GLY A 143 24.90 12.88 -6.60
CA GLY A 143 23.65 12.62 -5.89
C GLY A 143 23.10 11.22 -6.16
N ASP A 144 21.77 11.09 -6.11
CA ASP A 144 21.07 9.83 -6.37
C ASP A 144 21.34 9.32 -7.79
N TRP A 145 21.33 7.99 -7.97
CA TRP A 145 21.65 7.33 -9.25
C TRP A 145 20.78 7.81 -10.43
N TRP A 146 19.53 8.20 -10.14
CA TRP A 146 18.55 8.63 -11.13
C TRP A 146 18.74 10.08 -11.57
N ALA A 147 19.54 10.89 -10.85
CA ALA A 147 19.68 12.32 -11.13
C ALA A 147 20.17 12.58 -12.57
N LYS A 148 21.05 11.73 -13.10
CA LYS A 148 21.52 11.80 -14.49
C LYS A 148 20.43 11.59 -15.55
N PHE A 149 19.32 10.94 -15.19
CA PHE A 149 18.17 10.70 -16.06
C PHE A 149 17.07 11.77 -15.91
N TYR A 150 17.14 12.56 -14.83
CA TYR A 150 16.27 13.70 -14.54
C TYR A 150 17.11 14.94 -14.20
N PRO A 151 17.91 15.45 -15.17
CA PRO A 151 18.82 16.55 -14.93
C PRO A 151 18.03 17.82 -14.58
N ASP A 152 18.58 18.59 -13.64
CA ASP A 152 18.01 19.84 -13.17
C ASP A 152 19.09 20.94 -13.14
N PRO A 153 19.60 21.37 -14.32
CA PRO A 153 20.67 22.35 -14.41
C PRO A 153 20.27 23.73 -13.90
N LYS A 154 18.97 23.99 -13.74
CA LYS A 154 18.43 25.22 -13.16
C LYS A 154 18.42 25.19 -11.63
N GLY A 155 18.49 24.00 -11.03
CA GLY A 155 18.35 23.81 -9.59
C GLY A 155 16.94 24.10 -9.07
N ASP A 156 15.91 24.05 -9.93
CA ASP A 156 14.53 24.41 -9.60
C ASP A 156 13.60 23.20 -9.47
N ASN A 157 14.14 21.99 -9.62
CA ASN A 157 13.46 20.69 -9.69
C ASN A 157 12.39 20.56 -10.77
N SER A 158 12.31 21.47 -11.75
CA SER A 158 11.31 21.40 -12.84
C SER A 158 11.48 20.17 -13.74
N GLY A 159 12.66 19.54 -13.73
CA GLY A 159 12.94 18.28 -14.44
C GLY A 159 12.62 17.00 -13.66
N ARG A 160 12.11 17.09 -12.42
CA ARG A 160 12.03 15.98 -11.47
C ARG A 160 10.60 15.72 -10.99
N PRO A 161 9.78 15.02 -11.80
CA PRO A 161 8.41 14.69 -11.45
C PRO A 161 8.34 13.68 -10.30
N THR A 162 7.30 13.76 -9.47
CA THR A 162 7.07 12.84 -8.35
C THR A 162 6.63 11.45 -8.80
N GLY A 163 5.94 11.31 -9.93
CA GLY A 163 5.47 10.01 -10.41
C GLY A 163 6.56 8.93 -10.42
N PRO A 164 7.65 9.12 -11.19
CA PRO A 164 8.75 8.17 -11.22
C PRO A 164 9.65 8.18 -9.98
N LEU A 165 9.68 9.26 -9.19
CA LEU A 165 10.70 9.45 -8.14
C LEU A 165 10.17 9.28 -6.71
N CYS A 166 8.85 9.30 -6.50
CA CYS A 166 8.26 9.43 -5.16
C CYS A 166 6.95 8.65 -5.01
N ASP A 167 6.07 8.70 -6.02
CA ASP A 167 4.65 8.41 -5.80
C ASP A 167 4.36 6.93 -5.59
N GLY A 168 5.17 6.00 -6.11
CA GLY A 168 5.00 4.58 -5.79
C GLY A 168 5.23 4.21 -4.32
N CYS A 169 6.03 5.01 -3.60
CA CYS A 169 6.25 4.84 -2.16
C CYS A 169 5.25 5.63 -1.31
N HIS A 170 4.68 6.70 -1.85
CA HIS A 170 3.82 7.66 -1.13
C HIS A 170 2.34 7.60 -1.53
N SER A 171 1.93 6.51 -2.18
CA SER A 171 0.55 6.23 -2.54
C SER A 171 0.25 4.73 -2.50
N VAL A 172 -1.02 4.40 -2.73
CA VAL A 172 -1.52 3.07 -3.05
C VAL A 172 -1.78 3.00 -4.54
N ASP A 173 -1.14 2.03 -5.21
CA ASP A 173 -1.36 1.67 -6.62
C ASP A 173 -1.21 2.85 -7.60
N TYR A 174 -0.02 3.46 -7.63
CA TYR A 174 0.30 4.44 -8.67
C TYR A 174 0.38 3.77 -10.05
N ASP A 175 -0.58 4.05 -10.93
CA ASP A 175 -0.55 3.57 -12.32
C ASP A 175 0.38 4.45 -13.16
N ILE A 176 1.48 3.86 -13.64
CA ILE A 176 2.51 4.57 -14.40
C ILE A 176 2.06 5.13 -15.76
N ARG A 177 0.92 4.67 -16.29
CA ARG A 177 0.36 5.10 -17.58
C ARG A 177 -0.61 6.26 -17.39
N THR A 178 -1.46 6.19 -16.37
CA THR A 178 -2.51 7.19 -16.12
C THR A 178 -2.09 8.23 -15.08
N LYS A 179 -1.05 7.96 -14.29
CA LYS A 179 -0.59 8.75 -13.14
C LYS A 179 -1.62 8.87 -12.01
N ALA A 180 -2.63 8.01 -12.04
CA ALA A 180 -3.63 7.93 -10.99
C ALA A 180 -3.12 7.08 -9.83
N VAL A 181 -3.70 7.32 -8.65
CA VAL A 181 -3.51 6.50 -7.45
C VAL A 181 -4.87 6.00 -6.99
N ALA A 182 -4.91 4.82 -6.37
CA ALA A 182 -6.11 4.38 -5.65
C ALA A 182 -6.33 5.24 -4.39
N GLU A 183 -5.24 5.58 -3.70
CA GLU A 183 -5.26 6.41 -2.49
C GLU A 183 -3.91 7.12 -2.32
N TRP A 184 -3.90 8.39 -1.91
CA TRP A 184 -2.67 9.07 -1.48
C TRP A 184 -2.29 8.65 -0.06
N ASN A 185 -0.99 8.70 0.26
CA ASN A 185 -0.38 8.18 1.49
C ASN A 185 -0.15 6.67 1.47
N VAL A 186 0.48 6.16 2.52
CA VAL A 186 0.66 4.72 2.74
C VAL A 186 -0.62 4.18 3.39
N GLY A 187 -1.60 3.88 2.53
CA GLY A 187 -2.90 3.29 2.87
C GLY A 187 -2.82 1.86 3.41
N CYS A 188 -3.93 1.33 3.91
CA CYS A 188 -4.04 -0.06 4.37
C CYS A 188 -3.53 -1.03 3.31
N GLU A 189 -3.95 -0.84 2.07
CA GLU A 189 -3.70 -1.74 0.95
C GLU A 189 -2.25 -1.65 0.41
N ALA A 190 -1.47 -0.63 0.83
CA ALA A 190 -0.03 -0.62 0.59
C ALA A 190 0.69 -1.79 1.27
N CYS A 191 0.17 -2.22 2.43
CA CYS A 191 0.71 -3.35 3.20
C CYS A 191 -0.12 -4.62 3.06
N HIS A 192 -1.42 -4.50 2.81
CA HIS A 192 -2.38 -5.59 2.80
C HIS A 192 -2.79 -6.07 1.39
N GLY A 193 -2.29 -5.41 0.33
CA GLY A 193 -2.71 -5.68 -1.04
C GLY A 193 -4.14 -5.21 -1.33
N PRO A 194 -4.67 -5.45 -2.54
CA PRO A 194 -6.01 -5.03 -2.94
C PRO A 194 -7.08 -5.73 -2.09
N GLY A 195 -7.98 -4.94 -1.49
CA GLY A 195 -8.91 -5.39 -0.46
C GLY A 195 -10.32 -5.69 -0.93
N SER A 196 -10.65 -5.57 -2.23
CA SER A 196 -12.03 -5.72 -2.71
C SER A 196 -12.66 -7.08 -2.37
N ALA A 197 -11.91 -8.17 -2.49
CA ALA A 197 -12.39 -9.51 -2.15
C ALA A 197 -12.70 -9.63 -0.65
N HIS A 198 -11.88 -9.04 0.20
CA HIS A 198 -12.10 -9.01 1.65
C HIS A 198 -13.27 -8.13 2.05
N ALA A 199 -13.42 -6.97 1.42
CA ALA A 199 -14.54 -6.07 1.68
C ALA A 199 -15.88 -6.71 1.30
N ALA A 200 -15.94 -7.46 0.20
CA ALA A 200 -17.15 -8.17 -0.22
C ALA A 200 -17.45 -9.42 0.63
N HIS A 201 -16.41 -10.21 0.91
CA HIS A 201 -16.52 -11.48 1.64
C HIS A 201 -15.39 -11.59 2.68
N PRO A 202 -15.61 -11.05 3.90
CA PRO A 202 -14.58 -11.01 4.92
C PRO A 202 -14.15 -12.41 5.36
N ALA A 203 -12.91 -12.76 5.03
CA ALA A 203 -12.26 -13.97 5.47
C ALA A 203 -10.78 -13.68 5.73
N GLN A 204 -10.17 -14.44 6.63
CA GLN A 204 -8.74 -14.31 6.91
C GLN A 204 -7.86 -14.56 5.68
N VAL A 205 -8.33 -15.35 4.72
CA VAL A 205 -7.59 -15.69 3.51
C VAL A 205 -7.87 -14.73 2.35
N SER A 206 -8.87 -13.85 2.45
CA SER A 206 -9.24 -12.91 1.38
C SER A 206 -8.46 -11.60 1.42
N ILE A 207 -7.56 -11.41 2.40
CA ILE A 207 -6.64 -10.27 2.50
C ILE A 207 -5.27 -10.73 2.96
N LEU A 208 -4.20 -10.09 2.45
CA LEU A 208 -2.86 -10.33 2.97
C LEU A 208 -2.77 -9.79 4.40
N ASN A 209 -2.05 -10.49 5.26
CA ASN A 209 -1.60 -9.95 6.54
C ASN A 209 -0.10 -10.21 6.69
N PRO A 210 0.75 -9.18 6.71
CA PRO A 210 2.20 -9.34 6.87
C PRO A 210 2.59 -10.16 8.10
N ALA A 211 1.82 -10.08 9.20
CA ALA A 211 2.08 -10.85 10.43
C ALA A 211 1.83 -12.38 10.27
N ARG A 212 1.26 -12.81 9.14
CA ARG A 212 1.00 -14.21 8.80
C ARG A 212 1.86 -14.72 7.64
N GLN A 213 2.81 -13.91 7.17
CA GLN A 213 3.76 -14.31 6.14
C GLN A 213 5.06 -14.85 6.76
N ASP A 214 5.90 -15.47 5.94
CA ASP A 214 7.29 -15.73 6.34
C ASP A 214 8.07 -14.42 6.52
N TYR A 215 9.21 -14.49 7.20
CA TYR A 215 9.98 -13.32 7.57
C TYR A 215 10.54 -12.54 6.37
N VAL A 216 10.74 -13.16 5.20
CA VAL A 216 11.18 -12.44 4.00
C VAL A 216 10.01 -11.65 3.44
N SER A 217 8.91 -12.32 3.14
CA SER A 217 7.71 -11.70 2.56
C SER A 217 7.10 -10.60 3.45
N ALA A 218 7.15 -10.79 4.78
CA ALA A 218 6.73 -9.76 5.73
C ALA A 218 7.61 -8.51 5.67
N ASN A 219 8.94 -8.68 5.55
CA ASN A 219 9.89 -7.58 5.47
C ASN A 219 9.88 -6.90 4.09
N ASP A 220 9.65 -7.63 3.01
CA ASP A 220 9.50 -7.09 1.64
C ASP A 220 8.41 -5.99 1.59
N THR A 221 7.34 -6.15 2.36
CA THR A 221 6.28 -5.15 2.52
C THR A 221 6.82 -3.80 2.99
N CYS A 222 7.81 -3.80 3.89
CA CYS A 222 8.44 -2.60 4.45
C CYS A 222 9.57 -2.08 3.55
N ILE A 223 10.41 -3.00 3.06
CA ILE A 223 11.64 -2.70 2.31
C ILE A 223 11.31 -2.03 0.97
N ARG A 224 10.12 -2.27 0.40
CA ARG A 224 9.67 -1.61 -0.83
C ARG A 224 9.79 -0.07 -0.79
N CYS A 225 9.62 0.53 0.41
CA CYS A 225 9.73 1.98 0.63
C CYS A 225 10.94 2.35 1.50
N HIS A 226 11.29 1.51 2.47
CA HIS A 226 12.38 1.76 3.42
C HIS A 226 13.68 1.11 2.97
N SER A 227 14.06 1.36 1.71
CA SER A 227 15.35 0.97 1.16
C SER A 227 15.78 1.93 0.05
N GLN A 228 17.06 1.91 -0.26
CA GLN A 228 17.56 2.44 -1.53
C GLN A 228 17.83 1.28 -2.47
N GLY A 229 17.47 1.46 -3.73
CA GLY A 229 17.56 0.43 -4.74
C GLY A 229 17.14 0.93 -6.11
N GLN A 230 17.02 -0.01 -7.03
CA GLN A 230 16.67 0.26 -8.42
C GLN A 230 15.75 -0.85 -8.94
N PRO A 231 14.76 -0.53 -9.79
CA PRO A 231 14.02 -1.52 -10.55
C PRO A 231 14.98 -2.37 -11.39
N LEU A 232 14.72 -3.68 -11.47
CA LEU A 232 15.56 -4.59 -12.25
C LEU A 232 15.60 -4.25 -13.75
N ASN A 233 14.49 -3.71 -14.28
CA ASN A 233 14.27 -3.52 -15.71
C ASN A 233 14.10 -2.04 -16.09
N ASN A 234 14.75 -1.12 -15.37
CA ASN A 234 14.77 0.28 -15.78
C ASN A 234 15.53 0.45 -17.13
N PRO A 235 15.02 1.29 -18.06
CA PRO A 235 13.81 2.08 -17.97
C PRO A 235 12.52 1.27 -18.24
N ILE A 236 11.44 1.62 -17.54
CA ILE A 236 10.10 1.03 -17.71
C ILE A 236 9.24 2.03 -18.48
N ALA A 237 8.63 1.63 -19.59
CA ALA A 237 7.84 2.52 -20.45
C ALA A 237 8.56 3.84 -20.82
N GLY A 238 9.89 3.79 -20.99
CA GLY A 238 10.71 4.96 -21.35
C GLY A 238 11.04 5.92 -20.19
N LYS A 239 10.77 5.54 -18.93
CA LYS A 239 11.09 6.33 -17.73
C LYS A 239 11.93 5.52 -16.75
N PHE A 240 12.74 6.21 -15.96
CA PHE A 240 13.53 5.61 -14.89
C PHE A 240 12.80 5.80 -13.56
N TYR A 241 12.45 4.72 -12.89
CA TYR A 241 11.71 4.79 -11.62
C TYR A 241 12.63 4.55 -10.43
N ASP A 242 12.38 5.24 -9.33
CA ASP A 242 13.09 5.12 -8.05
C ASP A 242 12.22 4.41 -6.99
N TRP A 243 11.43 3.43 -7.42
CA TRP A 243 10.58 2.57 -6.60
C TRP A 243 10.23 1.29 -7.36
N PRO A 244 9.86 0.18 -6.68
CA PRO A 244 9.69 -1.13 -7.31
C PRO A 244 8.39 -1.23 -8.13
N VAL A 245 8.41 -0.72 -9.37
CA VAL A 245 7.26 -0.74 -10.28
C VAL A 245 6.74 -2.15 -10.50
N GLY A 246 5.44 -2.35 -10.30
CA GLY A 246 4.75 -3.64 -10.45
C GLY A 246 4.76 -4.50 -9.19
N TYR A 247 5.50 -4.13 -8.14
CA TYR A 247 5.43 -4.81 -6.86
C TYR A 247 4.17 -4.41 -6.09
N HIS A 248 3.50 -5.40 -5.49
CA HIS A 248 2.55 -5.19 -4.42
C HIS A 248 2.80 -6.20 -3.30
N ALA A 249 2.28 -5.91 -2.10
CA ALA A 249 2.46 -6.79 -0.96
C ALA A 249 1.96 -8.22 -1.29
N GLY A 250 2.75 -9.22 -0.89
CA GLY A 250 2.51 -10.63 -1.21
C GLY A 250 3.28 -11.16 -2.43
N LEU A 251 3.89 -10.27 -3.23
CA LEU A 251 4.90 -10.66 -4.21
C LEU A 251 6.29 -10.72 -3.57
N LYS A 252 7.25 -11.27 -4.31
CA LYS A 252 8.66 -11.31 -3.90
C LYS A 252 9.37 -10.05 -4.39
N LEU A 253 9.83 -9.20 -3.47
CA LEU A 253 10.40 -7.89 -3.83
C LEU A 253 11.65 -8.01 -4.72
N SER A 254 12.45 -9.05 -4.51
CA SER A 254 13.67 -9.29 -5.29
C SER A 254 13.44 -9.49 -6.78
N ASP A 255 12.19 -9.76 -7.20
CA ASP A 255 11.84 -9.94 -8.61
C ASP A 255 11.55 -8.59 -9.30
N PHE A 256 11.50 -7.50 -8.53
CA PHE A 256 11.24 -6.14 -8.99
C PHE A 256 12.35 -5.16 -8.61
N TRP A 257 13.05 -5.38 -7.50
CA TRP A 257 13.94 -4.42 -6.84
C TRP A 257 15.31 -5.01 -6.55
N ARG A 258 16.36 -4.28 -6.93
CA ARG A 258 17.75 -4.53 -6.51
C ARG A 258 18.18 -3.45 -5.54
N LEU A 259 18.52 -3.83 -4.32
CA LEU A 259 19.06 -2.90 -3.32
C LEU A 259 20.38 -2.29 -3.81
N GLU A 260 20.63 -1.04 -3.44
CA GLU A 260 21.93 -0.41 -3.66
C GLU A 260 22.98 -0.97 -2.72
N ASP A 261 24.22 -1.06 -3.19
CA ASP A 261 25.35 -1.44 -2.36
C ASP A 261 25.58 -0.37 -1.29
N HIS A 262 25.73 -0.80 -0.03
CA HIS A 262 26.17 0.08 1.04
C HIS A 262 27.63 0.49 0.80
N LYS A 263 27.87 1.78 0.58
CA LYS A 263 29.20 2.38 0.55
C LYS A 263 29.65 2.80 1.94
#